data_AF-A0A4P5QBC2-F1
#
_entry.id   AF-A0A4P5QBC2-F1
#
_cell.length_a   1.000
_cell.length_b   1.000
_cell.length_c   1.000
_cell.angle_alpha   90.00
_cell.angle_beta   90.00
_cell.angle_gamma   90.00
#
_symmetry.space_group_name_H-M   'P 1'
#
loop_
_entity.id
_entity.type
_entity.pdbx_description
1 polymer ?
#
loop_
_entity_poly.entity_id
_entity_poly.type
_entity_poly.pdbx_seq_one_letter_code
_entity_poly.pdbx_strand_id
1 'polypeptide(L)' 'MVYGQVDSGGEVNNTITYIFQHQGEKFVLDESEIAFCYPSVIGDGSYFFTLKDGQRFRGEQVKELTQSKQSPLALCS' A
#
# COMPACT_ATOMS: atom_id res chain seq x y z
N MET A 1 18.19 6.37 1.73
CA MET A 1 17.91 6.09 3.16
C MET A 1 17.22 7.32 3.71
N VAL A 2 15.89 7.29 3.85
CA VAL A 2 15.13 8.43 4.39
C VAL A 2 14.89 8.15 5.88
N TYR A 3 15.38 9.04 6.74
CA TYR A 3 15.21 8.96 8.19
C TYR A 3 13.80 9.42 8.55
N GLY A 4 13.03 8.58 9.24
CA GLY A 4 11.75 8.93 9.85
C GLY A 4 11.94 9.25 11.33
N GLN A 5 11.48 10.43 11.74
CA GLN A 5 11.53 10.95 13.11
C GLN A 5 10.58 10.17 14.02
N VAL A 6 11.10 9.68 15.15
CA VAL A 6 10.34 8.98 16.19
C VAL A 6 9.89 9.97 17.25
N ASP A 7 8.74 10.61 17.03
CA ASP A 7 8.10 11.42 18.06
C ASP A 7 7.04 10.58 18.78
N SER A 8 7.22 10.49 20.10
CA SER A 8 6.44 9.65 21.01
C SER A 8 4.95 10.00 20.99
N GLY A 9 4.09 9.05 20.62
CA GLY A 9 2.66 9.07 20.99
C GLY A 9 1.64 9.65 20.00
N GLY A 10 1.97 9.82 18.72
CA GLY A 10 0.99 10.15 17.66
C GLY A 10 0.88 9.02 16.64
N GLU A 11 -0.30 8.44 16.48
CA GLU A 11 -0.57 7.44 15.44
C GLU A 11 -0.42 8.09 14.05
N VAL A 12 0.75 7.94 13.45
CA VAL A 12 0.98 8.30 12.05
C VAL A 12 0.17 7.32 11.22
N ASN A 13 -1.05 7.73 10.85
CA ASN A 13 -1.91 6.98 9.94
C ASN A 13 -1.32 7.05 8.52
N ASN A 14 -0.29 6.24 8.28
CA ASN A 14 0.22 5.99 6.93
C ASN A 14 -0.79 5.07 6.25
N THR A 15 -1.42 5.56 5.19
CA THR A 15 -2.27 4.71 4.35
C THR A 15 -1.43 4.13 3.24
N ILE A 16 -1.41 2.80 3.13
CA ILE A 16 -0.77 2.09 2.03
C ILE A 16 -1.84 1.71 1.00
N THR A 17 -1.56 2.02 -0.26
CA THR A 17 -2.43 1.66 -1.38
C THR A 17 -1.63 0.94 -2.45
N TYR A 18 -2.18 -0.14 -2.98
CA TYR A 18 -1.61 -0.93 -4.07
C TYR A 18 -2.30 -0.59 -5.38
N ILE A 19 -1.50 -0.27 -6.40
CA ILE A 19 -1.95 -0.10 -7.78
C ILE A 19 -1.40 -1.26 -8.60
N PHE A 20 -2.26 -1.98 -9.32
CA PHE A 20 -1.87 -3.16 -10.09
C PHE A 20 -2.76 -3.37 -11.32
N GLN A 21 -2.35 -4.29 -12.19
CA GLN A 21 -3.18 -4.79 -13.29
C GLN A 21 -3.75 -6.17 -12.95
N HIS A 22 -5.01 -6.40 -13.28
CA HIS A 22 -5.66 -7.70 -13.16
C HIS A 22 -6.55 -7.91 -14.39
N GLN A 23 -6.37 -9.03 -15.10
CA GLN A 23 -7.11 -9.33 -16.33
C GLN A 23 -7.04 -8.20 -17.40
N GLY A 24 -5.92 -7.47 -17.45
CA GLY A 24 -5.70 -6.37 -18.40
C GLY A 24 -6.29 -5.02 -17.95
N GLU A 25 -7.00 -4.95 -16.83
CA GLU A 25 -7.54 -3.71 -16.27
C GLU A 25 -6.73 -3.23 -15.07
N LYS A 26 -6.75 -1.92 -14.82
CA LYS A 26 -6.01 -1.30 -13.71
C LYS A 26 -6.90 -1.16 -12.48
N PHE A 27 -6.40 -1.63 -11.34
CA PHE A 27 -7.09 -1.58 -10.06
C PHE A 27 -6.29 -0.82 -9.01
N VAL A 28 -7.01 -0.39 -7.98
CA VAL A 28 -6.49 0.27 -6.78
C VAL A 28 -7.08 -0.47 -5.60
N LEU A 29 -6.24 -0.86 -4.64
CA LEU A 29 -6.65 -1.62 -3.45
C LEU A 29 -6.00 -1.02 -2.21
N ASP A 30 -6.81 -0.74 -1.21
CA ASP A 30 -6.33 -0.24 0.07
C ASP A 30 -5.81 -1.40 0.94
N GLU A 31 -4.72 -1.19 1.68
CA GLU A 31 -4.17 -2.21 2.60
C GLU A 31 -5.21 -2.69 3.62
N SER A 32 -6.16 -1.84 4.03
CA SER A 32 -7.23 -2.20 4.95
C SER A 32 -8.18 -3.28 4.41
N GLU A 33 -8.20 -3.55 3.12
CA GLU A 33 -8.99 -4.63 2.51
C GLU A 33 -8.20 -5.95 2.38
N ILE A 34 -6.88 -5.88 2.51
CA ILE A 34 -5.96 -7.00 2.34
C ILE A 34 -5.82 -7.77 3.65
N ALA A 35 -5.92 -9.09 3.58
CA ALA A 35 -5.54 -9.99 4.67
C ALA A 35 -4.06 -10.36 4.58
N PHE A 36 -3.60 -10.71 3.37
CA PHE A 36 -2.21 -11.04 3.09
C PHE A 36 -1.83 -10.63 1.66
N CYS A 37 -0.60 -10.14 1.47
CA CYS A 37 -0.01 -9.97 0.15
C CYS A 37 1.45 -10.38 0.13
N TYR A 38 1.88 -11.05 -0.94
CA TYR A 38 3.27 -11.48 -1.10
C TYR A 38 3.77 -11.19 -2.51
N PRO A 39 5.01 -10.69 -2.67
CA PRO A 39 5.62 -10.54 -3.98
C PRO A 39 5.88 -11.91 -4.61
N SER A 40 5.75 -11.98 -5.93
CA SER A 40 6.12 -13.15 -6.70
C SER A 40 7.61 -13.46 -6.56
N VAL A 41 7.92 -14.75 -6.35
CA VAL A 41 9.30 -15.23 -6.10
C VAL A 41 10.23 -14.95 -7.29
N ILE A 42 9.67 -14.90 -8.50
CA ILE A 42 10.45 -14.62 -9.72
C ILE A 42 10.76 -13.13 -9.92
N GLY A 43 10.26 -12.25 -9.04
CA GLY A 43 10.59 -10.81 -9.06
C GLY A 43 10.05 -10.05 -10.27
N ASP A 44 8.99 -10.55 -10.90
CA ASP A 44 8.37 -9.97 -12.10
C ASP A 44 7.47 -8.75 -11.81
N GLY A 45 7.51 -8.24 -10.58
CA GLY A 45 6.65 -7.15 -10.12
C GLY A 45 5.19 -7.54 -9.93
N SER A 46 4.85 -8.84 -9.96
CA SER A 46 3.50 -9.32 -9.61
C SER A 46 3.40 -9.69 -8.12
N TYR A 47 2.21 -9.51 -7.54
CA TYR A 47 1.90 -9.87 -6.16
C TYR A 47 0.70 -10.81 -6.13
N PHE A 48 0.67 -11.69 -5.14
CA PHE A 48 -0.50 -12.50 -4.80
C PHE A 48 -1.24 -11.84 -3.64
N PHE A 49 -2.49 -11.46 -3.88
CA PHE A 49 -3.36 -10.83 -2.89
C PHE A 49 -4.36 -11.84 -2.36
N THR A 50 -4.58 -11.79 -1.05
CA THR A 50 -5.72 -12.41 -0.36
C THR A 50 -6.45 -11.32 0.39
N LEU A 51 -7.71 -11.10 0.04
CA LEU A 51 -8.59 -10.13 0.70
C LEU A 51 -9.17 -10.70 2.00
N LYS A 52 -9.70 -9.82 2.85
CA LYS A 52 -10.34 -10.21 4.12
C LYS A 52 -11.60 -11.05 3.96
N ASP A 53 -12.28 -10.96 2.82
CA ASP A 53 -13.42 -11.81 2.47
C ASP A 53 -13.01 -13.20 1.93
N GLY A 54 -11.71 -13.45 1.80
CA GLY A 54 -11.14 -14.70 1.31
C GLY A 54 -10.90 -14.75 -0.21
N GLN A 55 -11.25 -13.71 -0.97
CA GLN A 55 -10.94 -13.64 -2.40
C GLN A 55 -9.42 -13.63 -2.62
N ARG A 56 -8.96 -14.36 -3.65
CA ARG A 56 -7.54 -14.47 -3.99
C ARG A 56 -7.32 -14.19 -5.47
N PHE A 57 -6.31 -13.37 -5.78
CA PHE A 57 -5.95 -13.07 -7.16
C PHE A 57 -4.48 -12.65 -7.27
N ARG A 58 -3.98 -12.69 -8.50
CA ARG A 58 -2.67 -12.15 -8.86
C ARG A 58 -2.85 -10.76 -9.47
N GLY A 59 -2.15 -9.78 -8.91
CA GLY A 59 -1.98 -8.47 -9.51
C GLY A 59 -0.61 -8.37 -10.18
N GLU A 60 -0.59 -7.80 -11.38
CA GLU A 60 0.62 -7.60 -12.18
C GLU A 60 1.07 -6.14 -12.10
N GLN A 61 2.37 -5.88 -12.33
CA GLN A 61 2.95 -4.52 -12.35
C GLN A 61 2.61 -3.70 -11.09
N VAL A 62 2.72 -4.33 -9.92
CA VAL A 62 2.28 -3.75 -8.66
C VAL A 62 3.17 -2.58 -8.24
N LYS A 63 2.54 -1.48 -7.83
CA LYS A 63 3.18 -0.32 -7.21
C LYS A 63 2.53 -0.05 -5.87
N GLU A 64 3.36 0.04 -4.84
CA GLU A 64 2.94 0.47 -3.49
C GLU A 64 3.06 1.99 -3.39
N LEU A 65 2.03 2.63 -2.85
CA LEU A 65 2.01 4.05 -2.53
C LEU A 65 1.76 4.21 -1.04
N THR A 66 2.70 4.81 -0.34
CA THR A 66 2.53 5.22 1.06
C THR A 66 2.16 6.69 1.10
N GLN A 67 0.95 7.02 1.56
CA GLN A 67 0.55 8.40 1.82
C GLN A 67 0.64 8.69 3.30
N SER A 68 1.64 9.49 3.68
CA SER A 68 1.71 10.10 5.00
C SER A 68 0.76 11.29 5.04
N LYS A 69 -0.30 11.21 5.85
CA LYS A 69 -1.09 12.40 6.22
C LYS A 69 -0.24 13.27 7.15
N GLN A 70 0.62 14.10 6.57
CA GLN A 70 1.08 15.28 7.30
C GLN A 70 -0.12 16.24 7.38
N SER A 71 -0.58 16.52 8.60
CA SER A 71 -1.59 17.55 8.86
C SER A 71 -1.19 18.85 8.15
N PRO A 72 -2.11 19.54 7.43
CA PRO A 72 -1.80 20.79 6.73
C PRO A 72 -1.45 21.99 7.64
N LEU A 73 -1.26 21.80 8.95
CA LEU A 73 -1.09 22.89 9.92
C LEU A 73 0.39 23.15 10.22
N ALA A 74 1.13 23.66 9.22
CA ALA A 74 2.46 24.24 9.44
C ALA A 74 2.88 25.23 8.35
N LEU A 75 1.95 26.05 7.84
CA LEU A 75 2.27 27.17 6.93
C LEU A 75 1.45 28.40 7.33
N CYS A 76 1.63 28.87 8.56
CA CYS A 76 1.29 30.21 9.04
C CYS A 76 2.14 30.48 10.29
N SER A 77 3.32 31.06 10.12
CA SER A 77 4.07 31.78 11.16
C SER A 77 4.91 32.86 10.50
#